data_AF-A0A973GBW9-F1
#
_entry.id   AF-A0A973GBW9-F1
#
_cell.length_a   1.000
_cell.length_b   1.000
_cell.length_c   1.000
_cell.angle_alpha   90.00
_cell.angle_beta   90.00
_cell.angle_gamma   90.00
#
_symmetry.space_group_name_H-M   'P 1'
#
loop_
_entity.id
_entity.type
_entity.pdbx_description
1 polymer ?
#
loop_
_entity_poly.entity_id
_entity_poly.type
_entity_poly.pdbx_seq_one_letter_code
_entity_poly.pdbx_strand_id
1 'polypeptide(L)'
;ATGGPALAVRTVEQLSAVRVDHVALIDSATFDRVTESLGGVDIDVPSAVVIDGRTVVPAGRQHLTGEQARIWVHGAGEPEDEEDADRIVRERAWLAAILARLGDDDVRRDPIAWLALLGVVTDSVAVDEGLDQAQLTGLLTSLRALHPDDVDVVAAPTTLTRAGQGGAGRVELVPDPAPFEAMMAALRTDTLGEVLASGG
;
A
#
# COMPACT_ATOMS: atom_id res chain seq x y z
N ALA A 1 11.51 -10.80 13.86
CA ALA A 1 10.45 -11.45 13.06
C ALA A 1 10.95 -12.81 12.61
N THR A 2 10.19 -13.89 12.83
CA THR A 2 10.73 -15.27 12.83
C THR A 2 10.43 -16.10 11.57
N GLY A 3 9.91 -15.50 10.48
CA GLY A 3 9.55 -16.26 9.28
C GLY A 3 9.65 -15.51 7.94
N GLY A 4 10.07 -14.24 7.95
CA GLY A 4 10.25 -13.45 6.74
C GLY A 4 9.00 -13.34 5.84
N PRO A 5 9.19 -12.95 4.57
CA PRO A 5 8.10 -12.77 3.60
C PRO A 5 7.29 -14.04 3.34
N ALA A 6 7.95 -15.20 3.31
CA ALA A 6 7.31 -16.48 3.04
C ALA A 6 6.26 -16.87 4.10
N LEU A 7 6.50 -16.54 5.37
CA LEU A 7 5.50 -16.76 6.42
C LEU A 7 4.33 -15.78 6.28
N ALA A 8 4.59 -14.52 5.95
CA ALA A 8 3.54 -13.53 5.74
C ALA A 8 2.61 -13.93 4.58
N VAL A 9 3.18 -14.39 3.46
CA VAL A 9 2.42 -14.95 2.33
C VAL A 9 1.55 -16.10 2.79
N ARG A 10 2.13 -17.10 3.45
CA ARG A 10 1.37 -18.26 3.94
C ARG A 10 0.22 -17.86 4.85
N THR A 11 0.42 -16.87 5.71
CA THR A 11 -0.65 -16.35 6.57
C THR A 11 -1.76 -15.69 5.74
N VAL A 12 -1.42 -14.84 4.77
CA VAL A 12 -2.42 -14.21 3.88
C VAL A 12 -3.18 -15.28 3.09
N GLU A 13 -2.49 -16.23 2.47
CA GLU A 13 -3.12 -17.33 1.72
C GLU A 13 -4.02 -18.20 2.61
N GLN A 14 -3.63 -18.45 3.86
CA GLN A 14 -4.46 -19.20 4.81
C GLN A 14 -5.72 -18.45 5.23
N LEU A 15 -5.63 -17.12 5.37
CA LEU A 15 -6.75 -16.28 5.78
C LEU A 15 -7.71 -16.00 4.62
N SER A 16 -7.19 -15.77 3.42
CA SER A 16 -8.02 -15.45 2.24
C SER A 16 -8.46 -16.69 1.46
N ALA A 17 -7.69 -17.77 1.52
CA ALA A 17 -7.76 -18.91 0.61
C ALA A 17 -7.62 -18.51 -0.87
N VAL A 18 -6.91 -17.40 -1.13
CA VAL A 18 -6.47 -16.94 -2.45
C VAL A 18 -4.98 -17.21 -2.59
N ARG A 19 -4.54 -17.62 -3.78
CA ARG A 19 -3.12 -17.82 -4.06
C ARG A 19 -2.44 -16.46 -4.26
N VAL A 20 -1.29 -16.26 -3.63
CA VAL A 20 -0.42 -15.12 -3.90
C VAL A 20 0.64 -15.57 -4.90
N ASP A 21 0.59 -15.02 -6.10
CA ASP A 21 1.55 -15.38 -7.16
C ASP A 21 2.92 -14.71 -6.93
N HIS A 22 2.92 -13.43 -6.53
CA HIS A 22 4.14 -12.63 -6.38
C HIS A 22 4.09 -11.67 -5.18
N VAL A 23 5.24 -11.37 -4.59
CA VAL A 23 5.39 -10.41 -3.48
C VAL A 23 6.52 -9.42 -3.74
N ALA A 24 6.20 -8.13 -3.63
CA ALA A 24 7.19 -7.07 -3.56
C ALA A 24 7.45 -6.66 -2.11
N LEU A 25 8.73 -6.57 -1.73
CA LEU A 25 9.16 -5.99 -0.46
C LEU A 25 9.62 -4.56 -0.70
N ILE A 26 8.86 -3.61 -0.20
CA ILE A 26 9.19 -2.20 -0.32
C ILE A 26 9.92 -1.77 0.94
N ASP A 27 11.22 -1.50 0.81
CA ASP A 27 11.99 -0.79 1.84
C ASP A 27 11.89 0.73 1.65
N SER A 28 12.44 1.51 2.59
CA SER A 28 12.38 2.98 2.52
C SER A 28 13.02 3.56 1.25
N ALA A 29 14.08 2.94 0.72
CA ALA A 29 14.72 3.41 -0.50
C ALA A 29 13.87 3.09 -1.75
N THR A 30 13.20 1.96 -1.75
CA THR A 30 12.24 1.57 -2.79
C THR A 30 11.03 2.50 -2.76
N PHE A 31 10.51 2.81 -1.58
CA PHE A 31 9.40 3.75 -1.40
C PHE A 31 9.68 5.10 -2.09
N ASP A 32 10.84 5.70 -1.78
CA ASP A 32 11.24 6.98 -2.33
C ASP A 32 11.38 6.89 -3.86
N ARG A 33 12.02 5.84 -4.36
CA ARG A 33 12.23 5.62 -5.81
C ARG A 33 10.93 5.39 -6.58
N VAL A 34 9.98 4.62 -6.03
CA VAL A 34 8.67 4.39 -6.66
C VAL A 34 7.95 5.73 -6.82
N THR A 35 7.86 6.50 -5.74
CA THR A 35 7.16 7.79 -5.74
C THR A 35 7.83 8.78 -6.69
N GLU A 36 9.16 8.88 -6.67
CA GLU A 36 9.92 9.77 -7.54
C GLU A 36 9.84 9.36 -9.01
N SER A 37 9.78 8.06 -9.32
CA SER A 37 9.65 7.57 -10.71
C SER A 37 8.36 8.00 -11.39
N LEU A 38 7.33 8.33 -10.60
CA LEU A 38 6.04 8.85 -11.07
C LEU A 38 6.00 10.38 -11.09
N GLY A 39 7.12 11.03 -10.76
CA GLY A 39 7.25 12.47 -10.63
C GLY A 39 6.66 13.05 -9.35
N GLY A 40 6.35 12.20 -8.35
CA GLY A 40 5.62 12.57 -7.13
C GLY A 40 4.17 12.07 -7.14
N VAL A 41 3.47 12.28 -6.02
CA VAL A 41 2.08 11.83 -5.82
C VAL A 41 1.23 12.90 -5.15
N ASP A 42 -0.05 12.96 -5.52
CA ASP A 42 -1.03 13.85 -4.90
C ASP A 42 -1.68 13.21 -3.68
N ILE A 43 -1.52 13.83 -2.51
CA ILE A 43 -2.07 13.37 -1.23
C ILE A 43 -2.77 14.54 -0.52
N ASP A 44 -3.97 14.28 0.00
CA ASP A 44 -4.63 15.20 0.94
C ASP A 44 -4.04 15.04 2.34
N VAL A 45 -3.21 16.00 2.73
CA VAL A 45 -2.51 16.01 4.01
C VAL A 45 -3.38 16.69 5.07
N PRO A 46 -3.87 15.98 6.11
CA PRO A 46 -4.80 16.55 7.07
C PRO A 46 -4.16 17.61 7.97
N SER A 47 -2.90 17.42 8.34
CA SER A 47 -2.12 18.26 9.24
C SER A 47 -0.71 18.47 8.68
N ALA A 48 -0.17 19.67 8.83
CA ALA A 48 1.18 19.97 8.35
C ALA A 48 2.22 19.23 9.21
N VAL A 49 3.19 18.60 8.56
CA VAL A 49 4.32 17.95 9.23
C VAL A 49 5.42 18.98 9.46
N VAL A 50 5.80 19.17 10.72
CA VAL A 50 6.80 20.16 11.15
C VAL A 50 7.96 19.44 11.83
N ILE A 51 9.17 19.62 11.32
CA ILE A 51 10.40 19.06 11.88
C ILE A 51 11.34 20.22 12.22
N ASP A 52 11.83 20.25 13.46
CA ASP A 52 12.70 21.31 13.98
C ASP A 52 12.17 22.74 13.75
N GLY A 53 10.85 22.92 13.88
CA GLY A 53 10.18 24.21 13.68
C GLY A 53 10.03 24.63 12.22
N ARG A 54 10.32 23.76 11.25
CA ARG A 54 10.12 24.01 9.82
C ARG A 54 9.05 23.09 9.26
N THR A 55 8.12 23.65 8.48
CA THR A 55 7.13 22.85 7.74
C THR A 55 7.83 22.08 6.63
N VAL A 56 7.79 20.76 6.70
CA VAL A 56 8.35 19.84 5.69
C VAL A 56 7.27 19.40 4.71
N VAL A 57 6.06 19.16 5.23
CA VAL A 57 4.88 18.83 4.43
C VAL A 57 3.74 19.77 4.84
N PRO A 58 3.25 20.67 3.97
CA PRO A 58 2.12 21.53 4.29
C PRO A 58 0.80 20.74 4.38
N ALA A 59 -0.20 21.29 5.07
CA ALA A 59 -1.55 20.72 5.08
C ALA A 59 -2.31 21.01 3.77
N GLY A 60 -3.37 20.25 3.52
CA GLY A 60 -4.21 20.32 2.33
C GLY A 60 -3.74 19.40 1.21
N ARG A 61 -4.28 19.59 0.00
CA ARG A 61 -3.88 18.83 -1.19
C ARG A 61 -2.45 19.20 -1.59
N GLN A 62 -1.53 18.26 -1.43
CA GLN A 62 -0.12 18.43 -1.73
C GLN A 62 0.34 17.44 -2.79
N HIS A 63 1.25 17.88 -3.65
CA HIS A 63 2.01 16.99 -4.51
C HIS A 63 3.35 16.70 -3.84
N LEU A 64 3.50 15.48 -3.33
CA LEU A 64 4.62 15.05 -2.49
C LEU A 64 5.69 14.34 -3.31
N THR A 65 6.94 14.74 -3.11
CA THR A 65 8.13 13.98 -3.54
C THR A 65 8.26 12.68 -2.74
N GLY A 66 9.13 11.77 -3.18
CA GLY A 66 9.36 10.51 -2.44
C GLY A 66 9.73 10.72 -0.97
N GLU A 67 10.67 11.63 -0.70
CA GLU A 67 11.07 11.96 0.66
C GLU A 67 9.92 12.55 1.49
N GLN A 68 9.15 13.48 0.93
CA GLN A 68 8.02 14.10 1.64
C GLN A 68 6.90 13.11 1.92
N ALA A 69 6.57 12.25 0.95
CA ALA A 69 5.58 11.19 1.11
C ALA A 69 6.03 10.21 2.21
N ARG A 70 7.31 9.84 2.24
CA ARG A 70 7.86 8.94 3.27
C ARG A 70 7.82 9.58 4.65
N ILE A 71 8.21 10.85 4.76
CA ILE A 71 8.15 11.63 6.01
C ILE A 71 6.73 11.69 6.55
N TRP A 72 5.75 11.96 5.68
CA TRP A 72 4.34 12.00 6.04
C TRP A 72 3.82 10.62 6.48
N VAL A 73 4.05 9.58 5.68
CA VAL A 73 3.58 8.21 5.98
C VAL A 73 4.09 7.72 7.35
N HIS A 74 5.37 7.94 7.64
CA HIS A 74 5.97 7.51 8.90
C HIS A 74 5.69 8.45 10.09
N GLY A 75 4.93 9.53 9.92
CA GLY A 75 4.56 10.45 11.02
C GLY A 75 5.76 11.15 11.64
N ALA A 76 6.82 11.45 10.86
CA ALA A 76 8.03 12.04 11.42
C ALA A 76 7.76 13.46 11.97
N GLY A 77 7.84 13.61 13.30
CA GLY A 77 7.54 14.87 14.00
C GLY A 77 6.26 14.85 14.83
N GLU A 78 5.47 13.78 14.74
CA GLU A 78 4.32 13.55 15.61
C GLU A 78 4.73 12.79 16.89
N PRO A 79 4.00 12.93 18.02
CA PRO A 79 4.32 12.21 19.25
C PRO A 79 4.36 10.69 19.02
N GLU A 80 5.28 9.98 19.68
CA GLU A 80 5.45 8.51 19.56
C GLU A 80 4.19 7.69 19.93
N ASP A 81 3.15 8.35 20.45
CA ASP A 81 1.85 7.76 20.82
C ASP A 81 0.83 7.71 19.67
N GLU A 82 1.19 8.14 18.46
CA GLU A 82 0.35 7.88 17.28
C GLU A 82 0.31 6.38 16.97
N GLU A 83 -0.88 5.82 17.18
CA GLU A 83 -1.18 4.40 17.09
C GLU A 83 -0.76 3.86 15.71
N ASP A 84 -0.27 2.62 15.66
CA ASP A 84 0.04 1.90 14.40
C ASP A 84 -1.10 1.99 13.36
N ALA A 85 -2.33 2.23 13.81
CA ALA A 85 -3.51 2.49 12.99
C ALA A 85 -3.39 3.71 12.07
N ASP A 86 -2.89 4.85 12.56
CA ASP A 86 -2.77 6.08 11.76
C ASP A 86 -1.69 5.92 10.70
N ARG A 87 -0.58 5.24 11.03
CA ARG A 87 0.43 4.86 10.02
C ARG A 87 -0.18 3.99 8.92
N ILE A 88 -0.97 2.99 9.25
CA ILE A 88 -1.64 2.12 8.25
C ILE A 88 -2.59 2.94 7.36
N VAL A 89 -3.29 3.92 7.92
CA VAL A 89 -4.14 4.81 7.12
C VAL A 89 -3.30 5.63 6.14
N ARG A 90 -2.18 6.20 6.58
CA ARG A 90 -1.27 6.97 5.71
C ARG A 90 -0.59 6.09 4.64
N GLU A 91 -0.15 4.89 5.00
CA GLU A 91 0.41 3.90 4.06
C GLU A 91 -0.59 3.53 2.96
N ARG A 92 -1.86 3.31 3.33
CA ARG A 92 -2.94 3.05 2.37
C ARG A 92 -3.23 4.25 1.48
N ALA A 93 -3.24 5.46 2.05
CA ALA A 93 -3.42 6.69 1.27
C ALA A 93 -2.30 6.89 0.25
N TRP A 94 -1.05 6.59 0.62
CA TRP A 94 0.07 6.58 -0.32
C TRP A 94 -0.11 5.55 -1.43
N LEU A 95 -0.49 4.30 -1.12
CA LEU A 95 -0.77 3.29 -2.15
C LEU A 95 -1.88 3.73 -3.10
N ALA A 96 -2.96 4.31 -2.58
CA ALA A 96 -4.04 4.86 -3.41
C ALA A 96 -3.56 6.02 -4.30
N ALA A 97 -2.71 6.90 -3.77
CA ALA A 97 -2.13 8.00 -4.53
C ALA A 97 -1.19 7.51 -5.66
N ILE A 98 -0.41 6.46 -5.42
CA ILE A 98 0.39 5.79 -6.45
C ILE A 98 -0.51 5.26 -7.57
N LEU A 99 -1.57 4.53 -7.22
CA LEU A 99 -2.50 3.96 -8.20
C LEU A 99 -3.24 5.02 -9.00
N ALA A 100 -3.69 6.09 -8.35
CA ALA A 100 -4.27 7.25 -9.01
C ALA A 100 -3.27 7.88 -9.99
N ARG A 101 -2.01 8.08 -9.57
CA ARG A 101 -0.94 8.65 -10.40
C ARG A 101 -0.61 7.78 -11.61
N LEU A 102 -0.69 6.45 -11.50
CA LEU A 102 -0.53 5.55 -12.64
C LEU A 102 -1.66 5.67 -13.67
N GLY A 103 -2.85 6.06 -13.20
CA GLY A 103 -3.99 6.37 -14.04
C GLY A 103 -3.91 7.69 -14.79
N ASP A 104 -3.08 8.62 -14.30
CA ASP A 104 -2.95 9.94 -14.90
C ASP A 104 -2.45 9.86 -16.35
N ASP A 105 -3.01 10.73 -17.19
CA ASP A 105 -2.84 10.69 -18.63
C ASP A 105 -1.40 10.95 -19.10
N ASP A 106 -0.60 11.65 -18.30
CA ASP A 106 0.82 11.92 -18.53
C ASP A 106 1.69 10.71 -18.18
N VAL A 107 1.46 10.06 -17.04
CA VAL A 107 2.18 8.84 -16.62
C VAL A 107 1.80 7.65 -17.49
N ARG A 108 0.50 7.48 -17.76
CA ARG A 108 -0.03 6.38 -18.60
C ARG A 108 0.58 6.37 -19.99
N ARG A 109 0.84 7.55 -20.56
CA ARG A 109 1.42 7.68 -21.91
C ARG A 109 2.94 7.79 -21.90
N ASP A 110 3.59 7.76 -20.74
CA ASP A 110 5.04 7.82 -20.62
C ASP A 110 5.66 6.42 -20.53
N PRO A 111 6.16 5.85 -21.65
CA PRO A 111 6.79 4.53 -21.61
C PRO A 111 8.06 4.49 -20.76
N ILE A 112 8.72 5.63 -20.52
CA ILE A 112 9.93 5.73 -19.70
C ILE A 112 9.55 5.61 -18.22
N ALA A 113 8.50 6.30 -17.77
CA ALA A 113 7.99 6.20 -16.41
C ALA A 113 7.60 4.75 -16.05
N TRP A 114 6.90 4.05 -16.95
CA TRP A 114 6.56 2.63 -16.76
C TRP A 114 7.78 1.72 -16.69
N LEU A 115 8.81 1.97 -17.49
CA LEU A 115 10.05 1.18 -17.44
C LEU A 115 10.84 1.45 -16.15
N ALA A 116 10.85 2.70 -15.68
CA ALA A 116 11.50 3.08 -14.42
C ALA A 116 10.78 2.43 -13.23
N LEU A 117 9.44 2.53 -13.18
CA LEU A 117 8.63 1.88 -12.16
C LEU A 117 8.85 0.36 -12.14
N LEU A 118 8.83 -0.28 -13.31
CA LEU A 118 9.08 -1.71 -13.42
C LEU A 118 10.46 -2.06 -12.86
N GLY A 119 11.50 -1.32 -13.23
CA GLY A 119 12.85 -1.53 -12.70
C GLY A 119 12.90 -1.47 -11.18
N VAL A 120 12.25 -0.46 -10.59
CA VAL A 120 12.17 -0.31 -9.12
C VAL A 120 11.41 -1.45 -8.48
N VAL A 121 10.28 -1.89 -9.06
CA VAL A 121 9.50 -3.01 -8.53
C VAL A 121 10.30 -4.31 -8.64
N THR A 122 10.95 -4.59 -9.77
CA THR A 122 11.73 -5.82 -9.98
C THR A 122 12.95 -5.91 -9.08
N ASP A 123 13.59 -4.78 -8.77
CA ASP A 123 14.72 -4.73 -7.82
C ASP A 123 14.28 -5.05 -6.39
N SER A 124 12.98 -4.88 -6.10
CA SER A 124 12.41 -4.97 -4.76
C SER A 124 11.46 -6.16 -4.59
N VAL A 125 11.27 -6.97 -5.64
CA VAL A 125 10.49 -8.21 -5.57
C VAL A 125 11.28 -9.26 -4.80
N ALA A 126 10.68 -9.80 -3.74
CA ALA A 126 11.16 -11.02 -3.10
C ALA A 126 10.69 -12.20 -3.95
N VAL A 127 11.49 -12.50 -4.96
CA VAL A 127 11.21 -13.52 -5.97
C VAL A 127 11.15 -14.91 -5.31
N ASP A 128 9.98 -15.54 -5.33
CA ASP A 128 9.91 -17.01 -5.34
C ASP A 128 10.54 -17.47 -6.67
N GLU A 129 11.27 -18.59 -6.69
CA GLU A 129 12.17 -19.06 -7.76
C GLU A 129 11.57 -19.14 -9.18
N GLY A 130 10.26 -18.86 -9.35
CA GLY A 130 9.52 -18.89 -10.61
C GLY A 130 9.45 -17.60 -11.43
N LEU A 131 9.87 -16.42 -10.95
CA LEU A 131 9.73 -15.16 -11.71
C LEU A 131 10.73 -15.08 -12.87
N ASP A 132 10.38 -15.67 -14.02
CA ASP A 132 11.17 -15.56 -15.24
C ASP A 132 10.88 -14.25 -16.01
N GLN A 133 11.70 -13.98 -17.03
CA GLN A 133 11.58 -12.79 -17.88
C GLN A 133 10.22 -12.70 -18.60
N ALA A 134 9.57 -13.84 -18.86
CA ALA A 134 8.26 -13.90 -19.51
C ALA A 134 7.14 -13.55 -18.53
N GLN A 135 7.20 -13.99 -17.27
CA GLN A 135 6.26 -13.59 -16.21
C GLN A 135 6.37 -12.10 -15.91
N LEU A 136 7.59 -11.54 -15.88
CA LEU A 136 7.80 -10.10 -15.75
C LEU A 136 7.17 -9.31 -16.90
N THR A 137 7.32 -9.81 -18.14
CA THR A 137 6.72 -9.19 -19.32
C THR A 137 5.18 -9.31 -19.29
N GLY A 138 4.66 -10.43 -18.78
CA GLY A 138 3.24 -10.66 -18.55
C GLY A 138 2.68 -9.67 -17.53
N LEU A 139 3.32 -9.54 -16.36
CA LEU A 139 2.96 -8.58 -15.32
C LEU A 139 2.95 -7.14 -15.88
N LEU A 140 3.98 -6.74 -16.62
CA LEU A 140 4.04 -5.43 -17.25
C LEU A 140 2.88 -5.20 -18.23
N THR A 141 2.52 -6.22 -19.00
CA THR A 141 1.43 -6.14 -19.97
C THR A 141 0.08 -6.02 -19.26
N SER A 142 -0.13 -6.78 -18.18
CA SER A 142 -1.31 -6.68 -17.33
C SER A 142 -1.41 -5.30 -16.67
N LEU A 143 -0.32 -4.80 -16.07
CA LEU A 143 -0.30 -3.48 -15.43
C LEU A 143 -0.60 -2.35 -16.40
N ARG A 144 -0.12 -2.43 -17.65
CA ARG A 144 -0.45 -1.46 -18.70
C ARG A 144 -1.88 -1.55 -19.20
N ALA A 145 -2.53 -2.70 -19.03
CA ALA A 145 -3.91 -2.91 -19.41
C ALA A 145 -4.89 -2.47 -18.31
N LEU A 146 -4.43 -2.33 -17.05
CA LEU A 146 -5.25 -1.83 -15.95
C LEU A 146 -5.61 -0.36 -16.16
N HIS A 147 -6.91 -0.07 -16.10
CA HIS A 147 -7.41 1.29 -15.94
C HIS A 147 -7.41 1.65 -14.45
N PRO A 148 -7.22 2.92 -14.07
CA PRO A 148 -7.38 3.35 -12.67
C PRO A 148 -8.77 3.01 -12.09
N ASP A 149 -9.80 2.88 -12.94
CA ASP A 149 -11.15 2.44 -12.52
C ASP A 149 -11.23 0.93 -12.25
N ASP A 150 -10.20 0.16 -12.61
CA ASP A 150 -10.15 -1.29 -12.39
C ASP A 150 -9.45 -1.66 -11.06
N VAL A 151 -9.02 -0.67 -10.26
CA VAL A 151 -8.24 -0.90 -9.05
C VAL A 151 -8.88 -0.29 -7.80
N ASP A 152 -9.27 -1.15 -6.87
CA ASP A 152 -9.77 -0.77 -5.55
C ASP A 152 -8.72 -0.98 -4.46
N VAL A 153 -8.52 0.03 -3.60
CA VAL A 153 -7.66 -0.06 -2.41
C VAL A 153 -8.51 -0.19 -1.16
N VAL A 154 -8.58 -1.41 -0.62
CA VAL A 154 -9.38 -1.71 0.57
C VAL A 154 -8.52 -2.12 1.76
N ALA A 155 -8.95 -1.77 2.97
CA ALA A 155 -8.42 -2.39 4.19
C ALA A 155 -9.26 -3.60 4.54
N ALA A 156 -8.57 -4.62 5.07
CA ALA A 156 -9.24 -5.68 5.78
C ALA A 156 -10.04 -5.12 6.97
N PRO A 157 -11.30 -5.53 7.15
CA PRO A 157 -12.10 -5.17 8.32
C PRO A 157 -11.43 -5.66 9.61
N THR A 158 -10.98 -4.72 10.43
CA THR A 158 -10.30 -5.01 11.70
C THR A 158 -10.84 -4.12 12.80
N THR A 159 -10.86 -4.67 14.02
CA THR A 159 -11.12 -3.94 15.25
C THR A 159 -9.83 -3.71 16.01
N LEU A 160 -9.71 -2.54 16.65
CA LEU A 160 -8.60 -2.24 17.55
C LEU A 160 -8.89 -2.87 18.91
N THR A 161 -8.03 -3.79 19.33
CA THR A 161 -8.06 -4.37 20.67
C THR A 161 -6.77 -4.02 21.40
N ARG A 162 -6.86 -3.66 22.68
CA ARG A 162 -5.67 -3.46 23.53
C ARG A 162 -5.33 -4.78 24.23
N ALA A 163 -4.25 -5.42 23.84
CA ALA A 163 -3.79 -6.67 24.42
C ALA A 163 -2.77 -6.41 25.55
N GLY A 164 -3.16 -6.69 26.80
CA GLY A 164 -2.28 -6.61 27.98
C GLY A 164 -3.06 -6.38 29.29
N GLN A 165 -2.54 -6.87 30.42
CA GLN A 165 -3.12 -6.58 31.73
C GLN A 165 -2.68 -5.19 32.21
N GLY A 166 -3.63 -4.37 32.69
CA GLY A 166 -3.32 -3.15 33.44
C GLY A 166 -3.12 -1.86 32.63
N GLY A 167 -3.62 -1.77 31.39
CA GLY A 167 -3.61 -0.51 30.61
C GLY A 167 -2.31 -0.21 29.85
N ALA A 168 -1.25 -0.99 30.05
CA ALA A 168 0.00 -0.95 29.27
C ALA A 168 0.00 -1.98 28.12
N GLY A 169 -1.16 -2.22 27.50
CA GLY A 169 -1.31 -3.23 26.47
C GLY A 169 -0.90 -2.73 25.08
N ARG A 170 -0.34 -3.61 24.26
CA ARG A 170 -0.06 -3.35 22.85
C ARG A 170 -1.38 -3.21 22.09
N VAL A 171 -1.45 -2.25 21.17
CA VAL A 171 -2.57 -2.16 20.24
C VAL A 171 -2.45 -3.30 19.22
N GLU A 172 -3.48 -4.11 19.11
CA GLU A 172 -3.56 -5.24 18.19
C GLU A 172 -4.78 -5.05 17.28
N LEU A 173 -4.53 -5.15 15.97
CA LEU A 173 -5.58 -5.20 14.96
C LEU A 173 -6.09 -6.64 14.87
N VAL A 174 -7.36 -6.84 15.23
CA VAL A 174 -8.01 -8.15 15.20
C VAL A 174 -9.07 -8.15 14.09
N PRO A 175 -9.02 -9.08 13.13
CA PRO A 175 -10.06 -9.19 12.09
C PRO A 175 -11.46 -9.21 12.68
N ASP A 176 -12.35 -8.37 12.16
CA ASP A 176 -13.77 -8.43 12.53
C ASP A 176 -14.42 -9.63 11.81
N PRO A 177 -14.84 -10.69 12.52
CA PRO A 177 -15.07 -12.00 11.91
C PRO A 177 -16.06 -11.98 10.75
N ALA A 178 -17.18 -11.28 10.89
CA ALA A 178 -18.25 -11.27 9.89
C ALA A 178 -17.90 -10.48 8.63
N PRO A 179 -17.52 -9.19 8.69
CA PRO A 179 -17.13 -8.43 7.51
C PRO A 179 -15.81 -8.93 6.91
N PHE A 180 -14.88 -9.46 7.71
CA PHE A 180 -13.65 -10.06 7.19
C PHE A 180 -13.93 -11.30 6.34
N GLU A 181 -14.76 -12.24 6.82
CA GLU A 181 -15.16 -13.41 6.02
C GLU A 181 -15.94 -13.02 4.76
N ALA A 182 -16.81 -12.00 4.84
CA ALA A 182 -17.52 -11.49 3.66
C ALA A 182 -16.55 -10.96 2.61
N MET A 183 -15.53 -10.18 3.03
CA MET A 183 -14.49 -9.68 2.13
C MET A 183 -13.65 -10.83 1.54
N MET A 184 -13.26 -11.82 2.34
CA MET A 184 -12.49 -12.98 1.86
C MET A 184 -13.31 -13.87 0.92
N ALA A 185 -14.61 -14.03 1.17
CA ALA A 185 -15.51 -14.72 0.26
C ALA A 185 -15.58 -14.01 -1.10
N ALA A 186 -15.74 -12.68 -1.09
CA ALA A 186 -15.79 -11.88 -2.31
C ALA A 186 -14.46 -11.90 -3.10
N LEU A 187 -13.32 -11.93 -2.39
CA LEU A 187 -12.00 -12.13 -3.01
C LEU A 187 -11.87 -13.51 -3.69
N ARG A 188 -12.39 -14.57 -3.08
CA ARG A 188 -12.36 -15.92 -3.67
C ARG A 188 -13.25 -16.07 -4.90
N THR A 189 -14.34 -15.31 -4.96
CA THR A 189 -15.32 -15.37 -6.06
C THR A 189 -15.13 -14.30 -7.11
N ASP A 190 -14.11 -13.45 -6.98
CA ASP A 190 -13.86 -12.31 -7.88
C ASP A 190 -15.04 -11.32 -7.95
N THR A 191 -15.74 -11.13 -6.83
CA THR A 191 -16.91 -10.24 -6.71
C THR A 191 -16.68 -9.09 -5.74
N LEU A 192 -15.42 -8.84 -5.34
CA LEU A 192 -15.12 -7.79 -4.36
C LEU A 192 -15.53 -6.40 -4.86
N GLY A 193 -15.30 -6.08 -6.14
CA GLY A 193 -15.73 -4.80 -6.72
C GLY A 193 -17.25 -4.58 -6.64
N GLU A 194 -18.05 -5.64 -6.80
CA GLU A 194 -19.52 -5.57 -6.65
C GLU A 194 -19.92 -5.29 -5.19
N VAL A 195 -19.24 -5.94 -4.24
CA VAL A 195 -19.47 -5.72 -2.80
C VAL A 195 -19.13 -4.28 -2.42
N LEU A 196 -18.02 -3.74 -2.92
CA LEU A 196 -17.61 -2.35 -2.68
C LEU A 196 -18.56 -1.34 -3.31
N ALA A 197 -19.01 -1.58 -4.54
CA ALA A 197 -19.98 -0.72 -5.23
C ALA A 197 -21.36 -0.71 -4.56
N SER A 198 -21.74 -1.80 -3.88
CA SER A 198 -23.02 -1.94 -3.18
C SER A 198 -23.04 -1.42 -1.74
N GLY A 199 -21.86 -1.11 -1.17
CA GLY A 199 -21.67 -0.76 0.24
C GLY A 199 -21.45 0.73 0.55
N GLY A 200 -21.74 1.62 -0.40
CA GLY A 200 -21.63 3.08 -0.26
C GLY A 200 -22.86 3.75 0.37
#